data_AF-A0A1W6PVI5-F1
#
_entry.id   AF-A0A1W6PVI5-F1
#
_cell.length_a   1.000
_cell.length_b   1.000
_cell.length_c   1.000
_cell.angle_alpha   90.00
_cell.angle_beta   90.00
_cell.angle_gamma   90.00
#
_symmetry.space_group_name_H-M   'P 1'
#
loop_
_entity.id
_entity.type
_entity.pdbx_description
1 polymer ?
#
loop_
_entity_poly.entity_id
_entity_poly.type
_entity_poly.pdbx_seq_one_letter_code
_entity_poly.pdbx_strand_id
1 'polypeptide(L)'
;MQPDRDSDNTQNPLSAAAMDLAFLFMNDLHVGGRSIYRINTSKRPFWVRYEADGRRQERRFRSALSWRALMLFALEDCREFKVLEMDEPGRLARMFPEDIIQKLDDSAEVRRDVVPVVKLIDPNGPGKVIITRSRCRGHAVDTLHNLNDGKPVFQPVWISDLLRLDAKIGLRLVRDESFAPTLPISSYLEAAALTGRIADERELNILPLTGNVPRLRLPEPAPTVLRIFDWQCRQQPELEQLRGRTIYEDYGL
;
A
#
# COMPACT_ATOMS: atom_id res chain seq x y z
N MET A 1 -53.14 -10.50 -18.34
CA MET A 1 -51.95 -11.33 -18.15
C MET A 1 -50.76 -10.58 -18.75
N GLN A 2 -50.11 -9.76 -17.91
CA GLN A 2 -48.86 -9.07 -18.20
C GLN A 2 -47.88 -9.57 -17.15
N PRO A 3 -46.69 -10.09 -17.52
CA PRO A 3 -45.68 -10.42 -16.53
C PRO A 3 -44.89 -9.16 -16.19
N ASP A 4 -44.78 -8.91 -14.88
CA ASP A 4 -43.87 -7.94 -14.28
C ASP A 4 -42.43 -8.17 -14.75
N ARG A 5 -41.82 -7.08 -15.22
CA ARG A 5 -40.37 -6.99 -15.42
C ARG A 5 -39.77 -6.35 -14.17
N ASP A 6 -39.56 -7.15 -13.14
CA ASP A 6 -38.58 -6.81 -12.11
C ASP A 6 -37.20 -7.18 -12.66
N SER A 7 -36.58 -6.23 -13.36
CA SER A 7 -35.15 -6.21 -13.59
C SER A 7 -34.47 -5.82 -12.30
N ASP A 8 -34.31 -6.80 -11.41
CA ASP A 8 -33.51 -6.67 -10.21
C ASP A 8 -32.03 -6.67 -10.63
N ASN A 9 -31.54 -5.49 -11.01
CA ASN A 9 -30.14 -5.23 -11.34
C ASN A 9 -29.33 -5.22 -10.03
N THR A 10 -29.16 -6.39 -9.44
CA THR A 10 -28.28 -6.58 -8.29
C THR A 10 -26.84 -6.45 -8.79
N GLN A 11 -26.31 -5.23 -8.72
CA GLN A 11 -24.88 -4.97 -8.83
C GLN A 11 -24.15 -5.91 -7.87
N ASN A 12 -23.47 -6.90 -8.41
CA ASN A 12 -22.70 -7.84 -7.61
C ASN A 12 -21.58 -7.02 -6.93
N PRO A 13 -21.56 -6.90 -5.59
CA PRO A 13 -20.59 -6.04 -4.93
C PRO A 13 -19.17 -6.54 -5.22
N LEU A 14 -18.29 -5.61 -5.64
CA LEU A 14 -16.88 -5.93 -5.86
C LEU A 14 -16.29 -6.61 -4.62
N SER A 15 -15.58 -7.71 -4.82
CA SER A 15 -14.90 -8.38 -3.72
C SER A 15 -13.82 -7.46 -3.12
N ALA A 16 -13.55 -7.60 -1.83
CA ALA A 16 -12.51 -6.82 -1.15
C ALA A 16 -11.13 -6.98 -1.85
N ALA A 17 -10.81 -8.19 -2.31
CA ALA A 17 -9.58 -8.46 -3.04
C ALA A 17 -9.51 -7.73 -4.38
N ALA A 18 -10.62 -7.65 -5.13
CA ALA A 18 -10.67 -6.91 -6.39
C ALA A 18 -10.50 -5.40 -6.18
N MET A 19 -11.12 -4.84 -5.12
CA MET A 19 -10.93 -3.44 -4.75
C MET A 19 -9.49 -3.14 -4.34
N ASP A 20 -8.87 -3.98 -3.50
CA ASP A 20 -7.48 -3.79 -3.09
C ASP A 20 -6.52 -3.83 -4.29
N LEU A 21 -6.72 -4.79 -5.21
CA LEU A 21 -5.91 -4.89 -6.42
C LEU A 21 -6.08 -3.63 -7.28
N ALA A 22 -7.31 -3.19 -7.51
CA ALA A 22 -7.57 -1.97 -8.26
C ALA A 22 -6.86 -0.77 -7.65
N PHE A 23 -6.94 -0.58 -6.33
CA PHE A 23 -6.21 0.48 -5.64
C PHE A 23 -4.70 0.40 -5.85
N LEU A 24 -4.13 -0.80 -5.79
CA LEU A 24 -2.70 -1.03 -6.00
C LEU A 24 -2.25 -0.87 -7.46
N PHE A 25 -3.16 -1.01 -8.42
CA PHE A 25 -2.91 -0.80 -9.86
C PHE A 25 -3.35 0.58 -10.37
N MET A 26 -4.01 1.38 -9.53
CA MET A 26 -4.21 2.81 -9.76
C MET A 26 -3.11 3.67 -9.12
N ASN A 27 -2.24 3.08 -8.29
CA ASN A 27 -1.20 3.82 -7.58
C ASN A 27 0.17 3.16 -7.75
N ASP A 28 1.22 3.97 -7.71
CA ASP A 28 2.58 3.49 -7.60
C ASP A 28 3.46 4.34 -6.70
N LEU A 29 4.35 3.63 -6.00
CA LEU A 29 5.26 4.26 -5.06
C LEU A 29 6.21 5.18 -5.83
N HIS A 30 6.13 6.47 -5.51
CA HIS A 30 7.05 7.48 -6.00
C HIS A 30 8.12 7.77 -4.95
N VAL A 31 9.37 7.83 -5.41
CA VAL A 31 10.53 8.16 -4.59
C VAL A 31 11.37 9.19 -5.32
N GLY A 32 11.67 10.31 -4.67
CA GLY A 32 12.42 11.40 -5.28
C GLY A 32 11.81 11.92 -6.60
N GLY A 33 10.49 12.12 -6.63
CA GLY A 33 9.77 12.61 -7.82
C GLY A 33 9.55 11.58 -8.92
N ARG A 34 9.95 10.31 -8.72
CA ARG A 34 9.91 9.27 -9.76
C ARG A 34 9.21 8.01 -9.28
N SER A 35 8.35 7.46 -10.12
CA SER A 35 7.84 6.10 -9.98
C SER A 35 8.97 5.09 -9.75
N ILE A 36 8.80 4.19 -8.78
CA ILE A 36 9.75 3.10 -8.48
C ILE A 36 10.03 2.21 -9.71
N TYR A 37 9.08 2.10 -10.65
CA TYR A 37 9.25 1.34 -11.89
C TYR A 37 10.22 1.98 -12.88
N ARG A 38 10.42 3.29 -12.76
CA ARG A 38 11.30 4.08 -13.62
C ARG A 38 12.68 4.28 -13.03
N ILE A 39 12.94 3.77 -11.83
CA ILE A 39 14.23 3.86 -11.16
C ILE A 39 15.08 2.63 -11.53
N ASN A 40 16.19 2.87 -12.23
CA ASN A 40 17.11 1.84 -12.74
C ASN A 40 18.57 2.07 -12.31
N THR A 41 18.76 2.66 -11.14
CA THR A 41 20.08 3.00 -10.57
C THR A 41 20.90 1.78 -10.17
N SER A 42 20.25 0.70 -9.71
CA SER A 42 20.93 -0.51 -9.24
C SER A 42 20.62 -1.73 -10.10
N LYS A 43 21.63 -2.59 -10.27
CA LYS A 43 21.53 -3.91 -10.91
C LYS A 43 21.25 -5.06 -9.93
N ARG A 44 21.16 -4.77 -8.62
CA ARG A 44 20.90 -5.80 -7.59
C ARG A 44 19.50 -6.38 -7.81
N PRO A 45 19.36 -7.70 -8.03
CA PRO A 45 18.04 -8.31 -8.15
C PRO A 45 17.31 -8.28 -6.80
N PHE A 46 16.00 -8.10 -6.83
CA PHE A 46 15.13 -8.26 -5.68
C PHE A 46 14.76 -9.74 -5.53
N TRP A 47 15.20 -10.35 -4.44
CA TRP A 47 14.97 -11.75 -4.14
C TRP A 47 13.66 -11.95 -3.38
N VAL A 48 12.93 -13.02 -3.70
CA VAL A 48 11.68 -13.39 -3.03
C VAL A 48 11.57 -14.90 -2.92
N ARG A 49 11.13 -15.38 -1.75
CA ARG A 49 10.69 -16.75 -1.52
C ARG A 49 9.21 -16.74 -1.16
N TYR A 50 8.43 -17.57 -1.82
CA TYR A 50 6.98 -17.65 -1.61
C TYR A 50 6.49 -19.09 -1.73
N GLU A 51 5.30 -19.33 -1.23
CA GLU A 51 4.56 -20.58 -1.36
C GLU A 51 3.28 -20.31 -2.17
N ALA A 52 3.05 -21.11 -3.20
CA ALA A 52 1.87 -21.04 -4.06
C ALA A 52 1.29 -22.46 -4.19
N ASP A 53 0.04 -22.66 -3.76
CA ASP A 53 -0.66 -23.95 -3.76
C ASP A 53 0.20 -25.10 -3.20
N GLY A 54 0.81 -24.86 -2.03
CA GLY A 54 1.70 -25.80 -1.34
C GLY A 54 3.11 -25.97 -1.94
N ARG A 55 3.43 -25.28 -3.04
CA ARG A 55 4.75 -25.34 -3.68
C ARG A 55 5.59 -24.13 -3.32
N ARG A 56 6.71 -24.37 -2.64
CA ARG A 56 7.71 -23.34 -2.35
C ARG A 56 8.56 -23.03 -3.56
N GLN A 57 8.69 -21.74 -3.86
CA GLN A 57 9.47 -21.22 -4.98
C GLN A 57 10.36 -20.08 -4.51
N GLU A 58 11.47 -19.90 -5.21
CA GLU A 58 12.40 -18.80 -4.99
C GLU A 58 12.72 -18.14 -6.34
N ARG A 59 12.62 -16.81 -6.40
CA ARG A 59 12.86 -16.05 -7.63
C ARG A 59 13.61 -14.75 -7.35
N ARG A 60 14.28 -14.26 -8.40
CA ARG A 60 15.02 -13.00 -8.41
C ARG A 60 14.49 -12.10 -9.52
N PHE A 61 14.06 -10.90 -9.17
CA PHE A 61 13.43 -9.95 -10.08
C PHE A 61 14.31 -8.70 -10.26
N ARG A 62 14.66 -8.38 -11.51
CA ARG A 62 15.35 -7.11 -11.84
C ARG A 62 14.37 -5.95 -12.02
N SER A 63 13.13 -6.25 -12.41
CA SER A 63 12.06 -5.28 -12.60
C SER A 63 11.02 -5.40 -11.48
N ALA A 64 10.55 -4.26 -10.97
CA ALA A 64 9.44 -4.23 -10.02
C ALA A 64 8.10 -4.56 -10.67
N LEU A 65 7.93 -4.23 -11.96
CA LEU A 65 6.77 -4.66 -12.75
C LEU A 65 6.69 -6.18 -12.92
N SER A 66 7.82 -6.87 -13.10
CA SER A 66 7.81 -8.34 -13.23
C SER A 66 7.31 -9.04 -11.97
N TRP A 67 7.57 -8.46 -10.80
CA TRP A 67 7.03 -8.99 -9.54
C TRP A 67 5.54 -8.69 -9.39
N ARG A 68 5.10 -7.45 -9.68
CA ARG A 68 3.67 -7.11 -9.67
C ARG A 68 2.86 -7.98 -10.64
N ALA A 69 3.39 -8.27 -11.82
CA ALA A 69 2.74 -9.16 -12.77
C ALA A 69 2.60 -10.58 -12.20
N LEU A 70 3.63 -11.11 -11.54
CA LEU A 70 3.53 -12.40 -10.85
C LEU A 70 2.48 -12.37 -9.73
N MET A 71 2.45 -11.29 -8.93
CA MET A 71 1.45 -11.13 -7.88
C MET A 71 0.03 -11.09 -8.44
N LEU A 72 -0.19 -10.42 -9.58
CA LEU A 72 -1.48 -10.38 -10.24
C LEU A 72 -1.96 -11.80 -10.59
N PHE A 73 -1.14 -12.55 -11.35
CA PHE A 73 -1.48 -13.93 -11.70
C PHE A 73 -1.65 -14.82 -10.47
N ALA A 74 -0.78 -14.67 -9.47
CA ALA A 74 -0.86 -15.48 -8.26
C ALA A 74 -2.13 -15.20 -7.44
N LEU A 75 -2.59 -13.96 -7.38
CA LEU A 75 -3.80 -13.60 -6.63
C LEU A 75 -5.09 -13.96 -7.38
N GLU A 76 -5.03 -14.10 -8.70
CA GLU A 76 -6.15 -14.52 -9.55
C GLU A 76 -6.23 -16.06 -9.69
N ASP A 77 -5.09 -16.73 -9.88
CA ASP A 77 -5.04 -18.14 -10.28
C ASP A 77 -4.78 -19.11 -9.12
N CYS A 78 -4.07 -18.68 -8.07
CA CYS A 78 -3.74 -19.57 -6.95
C CYS A 78 -4.85 -19.59 -5.90
N ARG A 79 -5.09 -20.77 -5.32
CA ARG A 79 -5.97 -20.90 -4.14
C ARG A 79 -5.30 -20.26 -2.92
N GLU A 80 -4.01 -20.54 -2.76
CA GLU A 80 -3.19 -19.99 -1.69
C GLU A 80 -1.89 -19.41 -2.23
N PHE A 81 -1.57 -18.18 -1.84
CA PHE A 81 -0.31 -17.52 -2.14
C PHE A 81 0.21 -16.76 -0.93
N LYS A 82 1.40 -17.13 -0.46
CA LYS A 82 2.05 -16.54 0.71
C LYS A 82 3.49 -16.17 0.40
N VAL A 83 3.88 -14.92 0.63
CA VAL A 83 5.29 -14.53 0.60
C VAL A 83 5.91 -14.91 1.94
N LEU A 84 7.02 -15.65 1.89
CA LEU A 84 7.73 -16.14 3.06
C LEU A 84 8.90 -15.22 3.41
N GLU A 85 9.64 -14.78 2.39
CA GLU A 85 10.82 -13.94 2.54
C GLU A 85 10.94 -13.01 1.34
N MET A 86 11.49 -11.82 1.55
CA MET A 86 11.88 -10.95 0.44
C MET A 86 13.01 -9.99 0.83
N ASP A 87 13.77 -9.56 -0.18
CA ASP A 87 15.01 -8.79 -0.08
C ASP A 87 16.17 -9.54 0.59
N GLU A 88 16.04 -9.90 1.87
CA GLU A 88 17.04 -10.66 2.62
C GLU A 88 16.36 -11.60 3.65
N PRO A 89 17.03 -12.68 4.08
CA PRO A 89 16.47 -13.60 5.08
C PRO A 89 16.06 -12.93 6.40
N GLY A 90 14.84 -13.23 6.83
CA GLY A 90 14.21 -12.77 8.05
C GLY A 90 13.80 -11.29 8.05
N ARG A 91 14.10 -10.49 7.02
CA ARG A 91 13.78 -9.05 7.04
C ARG A 91 12.27 -8.81 7.03
N LEU A 92 11.53 -9.58 6.24
CA LEU A 92 10.07 -9.46 6.20
C LEU A 92 9.48 -9.69 7.60
N ALA A 93 9.85 -10.79 8.26
CA ALA A 93 9.39 -11.11 9.61
C ALA A 93 9.86 -10.12 10.69
N ARG A 94 11.07 -9.55 10.55
CA ARG A 94 11.54 -8.47 11.46
C ARG A 94 10.76 -7.17 11.29
N MET A 95 10.38 -6.83 10.05
CA MET A 95 9.65 -5.60 9.75
C MET A 95 8.16 -5.72 10.03
N PHE A 96 7.60 -6.91 9.84
CA PHE A 96 6.21 -7.25 10.09
C PHE A 96 6.13 -8.55 10.92
N PRO A 97 6.43 -8.49 12.23
CA PRO A 97 6.20 -9.62 13.13
C PRO A 97 4.71 -9.99 13.21
N GLU A 98 4.40 -11.19 13.71
CA GLU A 98 3.03 -11.71 13.75
C GLU A 98 2.03 -10.80 14.48
N ASP A 99 2.43 -10.15 15.57
CA ASP A 99 1.56 -9.24 16.32
C ASP A 99 1.25 -7.96 15.53
N ILE A 100 2.20 -7.47 14.72
CA ILE A 100 2.00 -6.33 13.83
C ILE A 100 1.10 -6.71 12.66
N ILE A 101 1.29 -7.90 12.08
CA ILE A 101 0.42 -8.41 11.02
C ILE A 101 -1.01 -8.51 11.52
N GLN A 102 -1.23 -9.10 12.71
CA GLN A 102 -2.56 -9.22 13.30
C GLN A 102 -3.22 -7.85 13.48
N LYS A 103 -2.51 -6.85 14.04
CA LYS A 103 -3.05 -5.50 14.21
C LYS A 103 -3.39 -4.82 12.87
N LEU A 104 -2.60 -5.06 11.83
CA LEU A 104 -2.85 -4.54 10.49
C LEU A 104 -4.09 -5.19 9.85
N ASP A 105 -4.29 -6.49 10.07
CA ASP A 105 -5.47 -7.22 9.61
C ASP A 105 -6.72 -6.78 10.39
N ASP A 106 -6.65 -6.65 11.71
CA ASP A 106 -7.74 -6.11 12.56
C ASP A 106 -8.16 -4.71 12.09
N SER A 107 -7.17 -3.86 11.74
CA SER A 107 -7.41 -2.52 11.21
C SER A 107 -8.03 -2.53 9.81
N ALA A 108 -7.85 -3.61 9.03
CA ALA A 108 -8.43 -3.77 7.71
C ALA A 108 -9.91 -4.17 7.75
N GLU A 109 -10.34 -4.89 8.79
CA GLU A 109 -11.75 -5.23 9.03
C GLU A 109 -12.59 -3.99 9.37
N VAL A 110 -11.94 -2.95 9.91
CA VAL A 110 -12.56 -1.75 10.44
C VAL A 110 -12.51 -0.62 9.41
N ARG A 111 -13.59 -0.45 8.63
CA ARG A 111 -13.73 0.63 7.63
C ARG A 111 -14.05 2.01 8.24
N ARG A 112 -13.15 2.50 9.08
CA ARG A 112 -13.19 3.84 9.66
C ARG A 112 -11.78 4.35 9.88
N ASP A 113 -11.69 5.55 10.43
CA ASP A 113 -10.45 6.11 10.94
C ASP A 113 -9.84 5.19 12.02
N VAL A 114 -8.55 4.88 11.88
CA VAL A 114 -7.84 3.90 12.73
C VAL A 114 -6.54 4.50 13.26
N VAL A 115 -6.10 4.02 14.42
CA VAL A 115 -4.78 4.32 14.94
C VAL A 115 -3.74 3.59 14.08
N PRO A 116 -2.68 4.26 13.60
CA PRO A 116 -1.62 3.59 12.87
C PRO A 116 -0.97 2.44 13.65
N VAL A 117 -0.42 1.45 12.95
CA VAL A 117 0.10 0.23 13.59
C VAL A 117 1.62 0.23 13.65
N VAL A 118 2.29 0.64 12.58
CA VAL A 118 3.75 0.60 12.50
C VAL A 118 4.31 1.79 11.74
N LYS A 119 5.48 2.26 12.16
CA LYS A 119 6.25 3.30 11.49
C LYS A 119 7.58 2.72 11.07
N LEU A 120 7.95 2.98 9.83
CA LEU A 120 9.25 2.69 9.26
C LEU A 120 9.99 4.00 9.03
N ILE A 121 11.28 4.00 9.31
CA ILE A 121 12.18 5.14 9.15
C ILE A 121 13.39 4.77 8.31
N ASP A 122 13.91 5.75 7.56
CA ASP A 122 15.25 5.68 7.01
C ASP A 122 16.26 6.09 8.09
N PRO A 123 17.14 5.20 8.56
CA PRO A 123 18.11 5.56 9.60
C PRO A 123 19.14 6.58 9.13
N ASN A 124 19.28 6.79 7.82
CA ASN A 124 20.25 7.70 7.21
C ASN A 124 19.61 8.96 6.61
N GLY A 125 18.31 9.17 6.80
CA GLY A 125 17.58 10.22 6.09
C GLY A 125 16.23 10.58 6.71
N PRO A 126 15.52 11.54 6.13
CA PRO A 126 14.24 12.01 6.65
C PRO A 126 13.05 11.11 6.26
N GLY A 127 13.31 9.98 5.60
CA GLY A 127 12.27 9.07 5.11
C GLY A 127 11.47 8.45 6.25
N LYS A 128 10.15 8.61 6.19
CA LYS A 128 9.17 8.07 7.13
C LYS A 128 8.03 7.41 6.36
N VAL A 129 7.56 6.27 6.84
CA VAL A 129 6.40 5.53 6.35
C VAL A 129 5.58 5.09 7.55
N ILE A 130 4.39 5.64 7.73
CA ILE A 130 3.41 5.22 8.73
C ILE A 130 2.42 4.28 8.05
N ILE A 131 2.13 3.15 8.67
CA ILE A 131 1.32 2.06 8.11
C ILE A 131 0.09 1.84 9.00
N THR A 132 -1.08 1.74 8.39
CA THR A 132 -2.36 1.69 9.11
C THR A 132 -3.07 0.35 9.02
N ARG A 133 -3.15 -0.28 7.84
CA ARG A 133 -3.86 -1.55 7.65
C ARG A 133 -3.27 -2.40 6.55
N SER A 134 -3.58 -3.69 6.61
CA SER A 134 -3.26 -4.70 5.62
C SER A 134 -4.18 -4.59 4.39
N ARG A 135 -3.66 -4.94 3.22
CA ARG A 135 -4.39 -5.12 1.96
C ARG A 135 -3.89 -6.35 1.23
N CYS A 136 -4.74 -6.91 0.38
CA CYS A 136 -4.41 -8.10 -0.42
C CYS A 136 -3.80 -9.21 0.44
N ARG A 137 -4.44 -9.58 1.56
CA ARG A 137 -3.98 -10.67 2.44
C ARG A 137 -2.53 -10.48 2.93
N GLY A 138 -2.18 -9.27 3.35
CA GLY A 138 -0.86 -8.94 3.88
C GLY A 138 0.24 -8.70 2.84
N HIS A 139 -0.07 -8.68 1.54
CA HIS A 139 0.93 -8.38 0.49
C HIS A 139 1.13 -6.88 0.25
N ALA A 140 0.17 -6.08 0.70
CA ALA A 140 0.16 -4.64 0.57
C ALA A 140 -0.37 -3.99 1.84
N VAL A 141 -0.19 -2.68 1.95
CA VAL A 141 -0.58 -1.90 3.11
C VAL A 141 -0.98 -0.48 2.72
N ASP A 142 -1.83 0.15 3.52
CA ASP A 142 -2.05 1.60 3.45
C ASP A 142 -0.96 2.35 4.18
N THR A 143 -0.46 3.42 3.56
CA THR A 143 0.68 4.16 4.09
C THR A 143 0.54 5.66 3.94
N LEU A 144 0.92 6.38 4.99
CA LEU A 144 1.30 7.79 4.95
C LEU A 144 2.83 7.86 4.89
N HIS A 145 3.40 8.32 3.79
CA HIS A 145 4.85 8.37 3.60
C HIS A 145 5.34 9.68 3.00
N ASN A 146 6.61 10.01 3.20
CA ASN A 146 7.23 11.23 2.65
C ASN A 146 8.38 10.94 1.65
N LEU A 147 8.43 9.72 1.12
CA LEU A 147 9.49 9.28 0.19
C LEU A 147 9.55 10.06 -1.14
N ASN A 148 8.49 10.80 -1.49
CA ASN A 148 8.39 11.56 -2.73
C ASN A 148 8.80 13.04 -2.52
N ASP A 149 10.09 13.33 -2.60
CA ASP A 149 10.66 14.67 -2.38
C ASP A 149 10.29 15.29 -1.02
N GLY A 150 10.13 14.46 0.01
CA GLY A 150 9.73 14.89 1.36
C GLY A 150 8.24 15.22 1.51
N LYS A 151 7.46 15.18 0.42
CA LYS A 151 6.03 15.50 0.44
C LYS A 151 5.22 14.33 0.99
N PRO A 152 4.34 14.54 1.99
CA PRO A 152 3.43 13.51 2.48
C PRO A 152 2.46 13.02 1.40
N VAL A 153 2.34 11.71 1.29
CA VAL A 153 1.42 11.00 0.38
C VAL A 153 0.74 9.90 1.18
N PHE A 154 -0.59 9.82 1.08
CA PHE A 154 -1.38 8.77 1.71
C PHE A 154 -1.97 7.85 0.65
N GLN A 155 -1.41 6.65 0.51
CA GLN A 155 -1.76 5.73 -0.58
C GLN A 155 -1.49 4.26 -0.21
N PRO A 156 -2.12 3.32 -0.92
CA PRO A 156 -1.81 1.91 -0.79
C PRO A 156 -0.49 1.61 -1.52
N VAL A 157 0.35 0.79 -0.89
CA VAL A 157 1.65 0.38 -1.44
C VAL A 157 1.87 -1.11 -1.22
N TRP A 158 2.59 -1.75 -2.15
CA TRP A 158 3.05 -3.11 -1.94
C TRP A 158 4.18 -3.12 -0.93
N ILE A 159 4.17 -4.09 -0.01
CA ILE A 159 5.30 -4.31 0.92
C ILE A 159 6.59 -4.55 0.12
N SER A 160 6.49 -5.26 -1.00
CA SER A 160 7.63 -5.49 -1.88
C SER A 160 8.21 -4.23 -2.50
N ASP A 161 7.40 -3.18 -2.73
CA ASP A 161 7.91 -1.91 -3.26
C ASP A 161 8.72 -1.18 -2.19
N LEU A 162 8.28 -1.19 -0.92
CA LEU A 162 9.01 -0.65 0.23
C LEU A 162 10.33 -1.39 0.49
N LEU A 163 10.31 -2.73 0.50
CA LEU A 163 11.52 -3.51 0.78
C LEU A 163 12.55 -3.42 -0.35
N ARG A 164 12.10 -3.25 -1.59
CA ARG A 164 12.96 -3.12 -2.76
C ARG A 164 13.73 -1.79 -2.84
N LEU A 165 13.35 -0.79 -2.04
CA LEU A 165 14.05 0.50 -2.00
C LEU A 165 15.55 0.33 -1.72
N ASP A 166 15.94 -0.61 -0.85
CA ASP A 166 17.35 -0.90 -0.57
C ASP A 166 18.05 -1.40 -1.85
N ALA A 167 17.46 -2.41 -2.49
CA ALA A 167 18.02 -2.96 -3.72
C ALA A 167 18.09 -1.96 -4.87
N LYS A 168 17.17 -0.98 -4.93
CA LYS A 168 17.07 -0.02 -6.04
C LYS A 168 17.91 1.24 -5.84
N ILE A 169 17.86 1.83 -4.65
CA ILE A 169 18.43 3.15 -4.36
C ILE A 169 19.21 3.20 -3.04
N GLY A 170 19.44 2.06 -2.38
CA GLY A 170 20.15 1.99 -1.10
C GLY A 170 19.36 2.55 0.09
N LEU A 171 18.07 2.86 -0.08
CA LEU A 171 17.22 3.34 0.99
C LEU A 171 16.67 2.15 1.77
N ARG A 172 17.18 1.97 2.99
CA ARG A 172 16.85 0.82 3.84
C ARG A 172 15.98 1.24 5.00
N LEU A 173 14.67 1.08 4.83
CA LEU A 173 13.70 1.29 5.90
C LEU A 173 13.86 0.24 7.01
N VAL A 174 13.78 0.70 8.26
CA VAL A 174 13.77 -0.09 9.49
C VAL A 174 12.57 0.30 10.36
N ARG A 175 12.13 -0.58 11.26
CA ARG A 175 11.03 -0.30 12.18
C ARG A 175 11.47 0.73 13.23
N ASP A 176 10.62 1.72 13.49
CA ASP A 176 10.76 2.61 14.63
C ASP A 176 10.19 1.91 15.88
N GLU A 177 11.08 1.37 16.70
CA GLU A 177 10.73 0.68 17.96
C GLU A 177 10.09 1.61 19.00
N SER A 178 10.27 2.93 18.85
CA SER A 178 9.71 3.92 19.77
C SER A 178 8.30 4.39 19.37
N PHE A 179 7.80 3.93 18.22
CA PHE A 179 6.49 4.32 17.71
C PHE A 179 5.36 3.77 18.57
N ALA A 180 4.69 4.68 19.29
CA ALA A 180 3.57 4.39 20.17
C ALA A 180 2.38 5.32 19.85
N PRO A 181 1.71 5.12 18.71
CA PRO A 181 0.64 6.00 18.26
C PRO A 181 -0.59 5.87 19.15
N THR A 182 -1.16 7.01 19.55
CA THR A 182 -2.44 7.07 20.30
C THR A 182 -3.52 7.82 19.53
N LEU A 183 -3.14 8.59 18.52
CA LEU A 183 -4.05 9.37 17.68
C LEU A 183 -4.40 8.59 16.40
N PRO A 184 -5.59 8.80 15.84
CA PRO A 184 -5.98 8.18 14.57
C PRO A 184 -5.22 8.78 13.39
N ILE A 185 -5.20 8.07 12.25
CA ILE A 185 -4.47 8.49 11.04
C ILE A 185 -4.95 9.87 10.52
N SER A 186 -6.22 10.22 10.70
CA SER A 186 -6.74 11.57 10.40
C SER A 186 -5.91 12.69 11.03
N SER A 187 -5.46 12.52 12.28
CA SER A 187 -4.62 13.50 12.98
C SER A 187 -3.25 13.66 12.30
N TYR A 188 -2.67 12.55 11.82
CA TYR A 188 -1.41 12.59 11.08
C TYR A 188 -1.58 13.23 9.70
N LEU A 189 -2.73 13.02 9.04
CA LEU A 189 -3.05 13.62 7.75
C LEU A 189 -3.27 15.13 7.85
N GLU A 190 -4.04 15.57 8.84
CA GLU A 190 -4.24 16.99 9.14
C GLU A 190 -2.90 17.65 9.49
N ALA A 191 -2.10 17.05 10.37
CA ALA A 191 -0.76 17.53 10.67
C ALA A 191 0.13 17.60 9.43
N ALA A 192 0.12 16.57 8.59
CA ALA A 192 0.89 16.52 7.36
C ALA A 192 0.50 17.64 6.38
N ALA A 193 -0.79 17.98 6.32
CA ALA A 193 -1.26 19.09 5.52
C ALA A 193 -0.87 20.45 6.09
N LEU A 194 -0.93 20.61 7.42
CA LEU A 194 -0.54 21.85 8.11
C LEU A 194 0.97 22.11 8.01
N THR A 195 1.80 21.08 8.19
CA THR A 195 3.26 21.24 8.28
C THR A 195 4.01 20.89 7.00
N GLY A 196 3.34 20.30 6.01
CA GLY A 196 3.96 19.82 4.77
C GLY A 196 4.91 18.64 4.96
N ARG A 197 4.88 17.95 6.11
CA ARG A 197 5.74 16.81 6.48
C ARG A 197 5.04 15.89 7.47
N ILE A 198 5.51 14.66 7.61
CA ILE A 198 4.98 13.73 8.62
C ILE A 198 5.50 14.14 10.01
N ALA A 199 4.59 14.59 10.87
CA ALA A 199 4.84 14.95 12.25
C ALA A 199 5.06 13.70 13.14
N ASP A 200 5.91 13.83 14.15
CA ASP A 200 6.06 12.81 15.21
C ASP A 200 5.01 13.00 16.31
N GLU A 201 4.83 12.00 17.18
CA GLU A 201 3.71 11.90 18.12
C GLU A 201 3.67 13.06 19.11
N ARG A 202 4.84 13.56 19.53
CA ARG A 202 4.94 14.73 20.40
C ARG A 202 4.47 16.00 19.71
N GLU A 203 4.73 16.12 18.41
CA GLU A 203 4.34 17.28 17.62
C GLU A 203 2.83 17.30 17.39
N LEU A 204 2.22 16.12 17.14
CA LEU A 204 0.77 16.00 16.99
C LEU A 204 0.01 16.56 18.19
N ASN A 205 0.52 16.37 19.41
CA ASN A 205 -0.14 16.84 20.64
C ASN A 205 -0.12 18.36 20.83
N ILE A 206 0.73 19.09 20.11
CA ILE A 206 0.85 20.55 20.23
C ILE A 206 0.35 21.29 18.99
N LEU A 207 0.09 20.57 17.89
CA LEU A 207 -0.48 21.16 16.69
C LEU A 207 -1.96 21.53 16.92
N PRO A 208 -2.43 22.64 16.34
CA PRO A 208 -3.82 23.06 16.45
C PRO A 208 -4.72 22.22 15.52
N LEU A 209 -4.80 20.92 15.77
CA LEU A 209 -5.64 19.99 15.01
C LEU A 209 -7.11 20.28 15.29
N THR A 210 -7.90 20.39 14.22
CA THR A 210 -9.31 20.77 14.21
C THR A 210 -10.23 19.66 13.76
N GLY A 211 -9.68 18.54 13.28
CA GLY A 211 -10.42 17.45 12.64
C GLY A 211 -10.75 17.74 11.17
N ASN A 212 -10.21 18.82 10.58
CA ASN A 212 -10.32 19.06 9.15
C ASN A 212 -9.22 18.29 8.42
N VAL A 213 -9.59 17.19 7.78
CA VAL A 213 -8.63 16.25 7.17
C VAL A 213 -8.63 16.43 5.65
N PRO A 214 -7.71 17.24 5.09
CA PRO A 214 -7.65 17.42 3.65
C PRO A 214 -7.05 16.17 2.98
N ARG A 215 -7.46 15.94 1.73
CA ARG A 215 -6.83 14.94 0.87
C ARG A 215 -5.45 15.43 0.43
N LEU A 216 -4.41 14.71 0.85
CA LEU A 216 -3.04 14.96 0.39
C LEU A 216 -2.92 14.65 -1.10
N ARG A 217 -2.09 15.43 -1.79
CA ARG A 217 -1.86 15.28 -3.22
C ARG A 217 -1.18 13.94 -3.53
N LEU A 218 -1.84 13.12 -4.35
CA LEU A 218 -1.24 11.91 -4.91
C LEU A 218 -0.37 12.25 -6.13
N PRO A 219 0.78 11.57 -6.30
CA PRO A 219 1.51 11.64 -7.56
C PRO A 219 0.70 11.01 -8.70
N GLU A 220 0.85 11.53 -9.92
CA GLU A 220 0.23 10.91 -11.08
C GLU A 220 0.83 9.51 -11.32
N PRO A 221 0.00 8.47 -11.46
CA PRO A 221 0.50 7.13 -11.66
C PRO A 221 1.29 7.00 -12.96
N ALA A 222 2.30 6.13 -12.97
CA ALA A 222 3.03 5.87 -14.22
C ALA A 222 2.08 5.34 -15.32
N PRO A 223 2.24 5.73 -16.61
CA PRO A 223 1.42 5.23 -17.72
C PRO A 223 1.34 3.70 -17.83
N THR A 224 2.39 3.00 -17.42
CA THR A 224 2.40 1.52 -17.40
C THR A 224 1.44 0.97 -16.34
N VAL A 225 1.31 1.64 -15.20
CA VAL A 225 0.41 1.28 -14.10
C VAL A 225 -1.04 1.51 -14.54
N LEU A 226 -1.33 2.68 -15.11
CA LEU A 226 -2.65 2.99 -15.70
C LEU A 226 -3.07 1.96 -16.76
N ARG A 227 -2.15 1.57 -17.65
CA ARG A 227 -2.42 0.53 -18.66
C ARG A 227 -2.79 -0.83 -18.07
N ILE A 228 -2.22 -1.19 -16.92
CA ILE A 228 -2.55 -2.45 -16.24
C ILE A 228 -3.97 -2.35 -15.69
N PHE A 229 -4.31 -1.24 -15.03
CA PHE A 229 -5.67 -0.99 -14.55
C PHE A 229 -6.69 -0.97 -15.69
N ASP A 230 -6.42 -0.28 -16.80
CA ASP A 230 -7.31 -0.28 -17.97
C ASP A 230 -7.46 -1.68 -18.58
N TRP A 231 -6.43 -2.52 -18.50
CA TRP A 231 -6.55 -3.93 -18.88
C TRP A 231 -7.46 -4.71 -17.92
N GLN A 232 -7.34 -4.50 -16.60
CA GLN A 232 -8.22 -5.10 -15.60
C GLN A 232 -9.68 -4.66 -15.79
N CYS A 233 -9.95 -3.37 -16.05
CA CYS A 233 -11.32 -2.90 -16.35
C CYS A 233 -11.91 -3.57 -17.60
N ARG A 234 -11.08 -3.95 -18.59
CA ARG A 234 -11.56 -4.73 -19.75
C ARG A 234 -11.92 -6.16 -19.40
N GLN A 235 -11.25 -6.76 -18.41
CA GLN A 235 -11.58 -8.11 -17.94
C GLN A 235 -12.76 -8.09 -16.96
N GLN A 236 -12.87 -7.03 -16.16
CA GLN A 236 -13.87 -6.85 -15.11
C GLN A 236 -14.40 -5.40 -15.16
N PRO A 237 -15.43 -5.12 -15.97
CA PRO A 237 -15.95 -3.76 -16.20
C PRO A 237 -16.41 -3.03 -14.94
N GLU A 238 -16.80 -3.75 -13.89
CA GLU A 238 -17.23 -3.15 -12.62
C GLU A 238 -16.09 -2.40 -11.91
N LEU A 239 -14.82 -2.70 -12.23
CA LEU A 239 -13.67 -1.97 -11.67
C LEU A 239 -13.61 -0.51 -12.12
N GLU A 240 -14.25 -0.15 -13.23
CA GLU A 240 -14.27 1.21 -13.75
C GLU A 240 -14.88 2.20 -12.74
N GLN A 241 -15.81 1.74 -11.90
CA GLN A 241 -16.41 2.56 -10.84
C GLN A 241 -15.41 2.98 -9.76
N LEU A 242 -14.25 2.33 -9.68
CA LEU A 242 -13.18 2.68 -8.76
C LEU A 242 -12.25 3.77 -9.30
N ARG A 243 -12.39 4.17 -10.58
CA ARG A 243 -11.54 5.19 -11.18
C ARG A 243 -11.70 6.52 -10.42
N GLY A 244 -10.58 7.03 -9.90
CA GLY A 244 -10.55 8.27 -9.11
C GLY A 244 -10.96 8.10 -7.64
N ARG A 245 -11.45 6.92 -7.22
CA ARG A 245 -11.60 6.59 -5.81
C ARG A 245 -10.22 6.42 -5.17
N THR A 246 -10.09 6.85 -3.93
CA THR A 246 -8.85 6.73 -3.16
C THR A 246 -9.05 5.82 -1.95
N ILE A 247 -8.01 5.66 -1.13
CA ILE A 247 -8.14 4.94 0.13
C ILE A 247 -8.83 5.80 1.19
N TYR A 248 -8.94 7.13 1.04
CA TYR A 248 -9.58 8.02 2.03
C TYR A 248 -11.02 7.61 2.33
N GLU A 249 -11.74 7.15 1.30
CA GLU A 249 -13.11 6.64 1.43
C GLU A 249 -13.20 5.45 2.41
N ASP A 250 -12.15 4.62 2.53
CA ASP A 250 -12.12 3.48 3.45
C ASP A 250 -11.90 3.90 4.92
N TYR A 251 -11.59 5.17 5.17
CA TYR A 251 -11.42 5.79 6.48
C TYR A 251 -12.60 6.71 6.84
N GLY A 252 -13.50 6.98 5.90
CA GLY A 252 -14.56 7.97 6.06
C GLY A 252 -14.06 9.42 5.99
N LEU A 253 -13.02 9.65 5.18
CA LEU A 253 -12.32 10.94 5.01
C LEU A 253 -12.49 11.56 3.61
#